data_AF-A0A7C5GPA1-F1
#
_entry.id   AF-A0A7C5GPA1-F1
#
_cell.length_a   1.000
_cell.length_b   1.000
_cell.length_c   1.000
_cell.angle_alpha   90.00
_cell.angle_beta   90.00
_cell.angle_gamma   90.00
#
_symmetry.space_group_name_H-M   'P 1'
#
loop_
_entity.id
_entity.type
_entity.pdbx_description
1 polymer ?
#
loop_
_entity_poly.entity_id
_entity_poly.type
_entity_poly.pdbx_seq_one_letter_code
_entity_poly.pdbx_strand_id
1 'polypeptide(L)'
;MSELDLVRPDDWHLHLRDGEMLKAVTASSSAHFERAIIMPNLLPPVVTCEQAGAYRARILAAVPAGHRFEPLMTLYLTEKTDPDDVENGAKSGLVKALKLYPAGATTNSQSGVKDIEKTYPVIERMSEIGLPLLVHGEVTDPDVDIFDREAVFIEKVLHPLRQRFPAL
;
A
#
# COMPACT_ATOMS: atom_id res chain seq x y z
N MET A 1 13.04 -12.68 35.40
CA MET A 1 12.68 -12.11 34.09
C MET A 1 11.32 -12.65 33.74
N SER A 2 10.43 -11.80 33.24
CA SER A 2 9.14 -12.22 32.70
C SER A 2 9.34 -12.45 31.19
N GLU A 3 8.91 -13.61 30.70
CA GLU A 3 9.04 -14.02 29.30
C GLU A 3 7.66 -14.13 28.65
N LEU A 4 7.54 -13.74 27.38
CA LEU A 4 6.33 -13.86 26.58
C LEU A 4 6.68 -14.39 25.18
N ASP A 5 6.16 -15.57 24.87
CA ASP A 5 6.30 -16.17 23.54
C ASP A 5 5.20 -15.69 22.61
N LEU A 6 5.59 -15.27 21.41
CA LEU A 6 4.67 -14.88 20.34
C LEU A 6 4.87 -15.78 19.13
N VAL A 7 3.76 -16.15 18.49
CA VAL A 7 3.83 -16.59 17.09
C VAL A 7 4.47 -15.47 16.28
N ARG A 8 5.36 -15.82 15.34
CA ARG A 8 6.06 -14.83 14.53
C ARG A 8 5.05 -13.87 13.89
N PRO A 9 5.12 -12.56 14.16
CA PRO A 9 4.14 -11.61 13.68
C PRO A 9 4.35 -11.23 12.21
N ASP A 10 3.39 -10.47 11.68
CA ASP A 10 3.47 -9.79 10.39
C ASP A 10 3.32 -8.28 10.57
N ASP A 11 3.93 -7.51 9.67
CA ASP A 11 3.77 -6.05 9.62
C ASP A 11 2.85 -5.63 8.46
N TRP A 12 1.63 -5.20 8.78
CA TRP A 12 0.62 -4.87 7.78
C TRP A 12 0.77 -3.48 7.16
N HIS A 13 1.80 -2.69 7.50
CA HIS A 13 2.10 -1.42 6.83
C HIS A 13 3.57 -1.02 6.97
N LEU A 14 4.41 -1.41 6.00
CA LEU A 14 5.86 -1.19 6.05
C LEU A 14 6.39 -0.35 4.87
N HIS A 15 7.31 0.57 5.18
CA HIS A 15 8.05 1.39 4.20
C HIS A 15 9.53 0.99 4.18
N LEU A 16 9.95 0.20 3.19
CA LEU A 16 11.35 -0.24 3.06
C LEU A 16 12.23 0.72 2.24
N ARG A 17 11.65 1.70 1.55
CA ARG A 17 12.37 2.62 0.64
C ARG A 17 13.09 1.84 -0.48
N ASP A 18 14.19 2.36 -1.02
CA ASP A 18 14.97 1.69 -2.07
C ASP A 18 16.48 1.96 -1.90
N GLY A 19 17.31 1.29 -2.71
CA GLY A 19 18.76 1.51 -2.75
C GLY A 19 19.45 1.23 -1.42
N GLU A 20 20.36 2.11 -1.01
CA GLU A 20 21.11 1.94 0.25
C GLU A 20 20.21 1.96 1.49
N MET A 21 19.11 2.71 1.45
CA MET A 21 18.16 2.73 2.57
C MET A 21 17.46 1.38 2.72
N LEU A 22 17.03 0.77 1.61
CA LEU A 22 16.46 -0.59 1.61
C LEU A 22 17.41 -1.59 2.26
N LYS A 23 18.69 -1.56 1.87
CA LYS A 23 19.72 -2.43 2.48
C LYS A 23 19.89 -2.17 3.97
N ALA A 24 19.82 -0.91 4.40
CA ALA A 24 19.98 -0.53 5.80
C ALA A 24 18.80 -0.96 6.70
N VAL A 25 17.57 -0.93 6.20
CA VAL A 25 16.37 -1.13 7.04
C VAL A 25 15.75 -2.53 6.96
N THR A 26 16.03 -3.31 5.89
CA THR A 26 15.40 -4.62 5.67
C THR A 26 15.72 -5.62 6.78
N ALA A 27 16.95 -5.61 7.30
CA ALA A 27 17.38 -6.53 8.35
C ALA A 27 16.54 -6.36 9.63
N SER A 28 16.23 -5.12 10.01
CA SER A 28 15.43 -4.83 11.21
C SER A 28 14.01 -5.38 11.12
N SER A 29 13.40 -5.37 9.93
CA SER A 29 12.05 -5.92 9.75
C SER A 29 12.08 -7.45 9.65
N SER A 30 12.95 -7.99 8.81
CA SER A 30 13.04 -9.43 8.54
C SER A 30 13.56 -10.28 9.72
N ALA A 31 14.18 -9.65 10.73
CA ALA A 31 14.56 -10.32 11.96
C ALA A 31 13.34 -10.71 12.83
N HIS A 32 12.25 -9.94 12.76
CA HIS A 32 11.12 -10.05 13.67
C HIS A 32 9.83 -10.50 12.99
N PHE A 33 9.61 -10.09 11.74
CA PHE A 33 8.37 -10.33 11.01
C PHE A 33 8.53 -11.44 9.97
N GLU A 34 7.50 -12.27 9.83
CA GLU A 34 7.43 -13.28 8.77
C GLU A 34 7.06 -12.65 7.43
N ARG A 35 6.07 -11.76 7.43
CA ARG A 35 5.60 -11.09 6.22
C ARG A 35 5.40 -9.61 6.48
N ALA A 36 5.41 -8.81 5.42
CA ALA A 36 5.00 -7.42 5.53
C ALA A 36 4.31 -6.90 4.28
N ILE A 37 3.26 -6.09 4.46
CA ILE A 37 2.64 -5.31 3.38
C ILE A 37 3.57 -4.15 3.03
N ILE A 38 4.11 -4.19 1.82
CA ILE A 38 5.10 -3.21 1.36
C ILE A 38 4.39 -2.06 0.68
N MET A 39 4.57 -0.86 1.23
CA MET A 39 3.98 0.37 0.72
C MET A 39 4.66 0.83 -0.59
N PRO A 40 3.92 1.39 -1.57
CA PRO A 40 4.39 1.55 -2.94
C PRO A 40 4.86 2.98 -3.28
N ASN A 41 4.90 3.89 -2.31
CA ASN A 41 5.23 5.31 -2.50
C ASN A 41 6.74 5.60 -2.59
N LEU A 42 7.42 4.86 -3.48
CA LEU A 42 8.78 5.16 -3.94
C LEU A 42 8.80 6.41 -4.84
N LEU A 43 10.00 6.79 -5.31
CA LEU A 43 10.19 7.82 -6.33
C LEU A 43 10.92 7.22 -7.54
N PRO A 44 10.24 6.97 -8.68
CA PRO A 44 8.78 7.09 -8.88
C PRO A 44 7.98 6.03 -8.11
N PRO A 45 6.66 6.22 -7.89
CA PRO A 45 5.83 5.24 -7.20
C PRO A 45 5.68 3.95 -8.00
N VAL A 46 5.42 2.85 -7.30
CA VAL A 46 5.18 1.53 -7.90
C VAL A 46 3.71 1.45 -8.32
N VAL A 47 3.44 1.60 -9.61
CA VAL A 47 2.08 1.70 -10.19
C VAL A 47 1.70 0.54 -11.10
N THR A 48 2.64 -0.32 -11.50
CA THR A 48 2.38 -1.51 -12.32
C THR A 48 2.92 -2.80 -11.70
N CYS A 49 2.38 -3.94 -12.13
CA CYS A 49 2.86 -5.27 -11.71
C CYS A 49 4.33 -5.50 -12.05
N GLU A 50 4.80 -5.01 -13.20
CA GLU A 50 6.22 -5.10 -13.58
C GLU A 50 7.11 -4.39 -12.55
N GLN A 51 6.74 -3.17 -12.16
CA GLN A 51 7.47 -2.40 -11.16
C GLN A 51 7.44 -3.08 -9.79
N ALA A 52 6.29 -3.64 -9.39
CA ALA A 52 6.15 -4.39 -8.15
C ALA A 52 7.03 -5.64 -8.14
N GLY A 53 7.10 -6.37 -9.25
CA GLY A 53 7.97 -7.53 -9.41
C GLY A 53 9.45 -7.16 -9.28
N ALA A 54 9.87 -6.09 -9.96
CA ALA A 54 11.23 -5.57 -9.88
C ALA A 54 11.60 -5.10 -8.46
N TYR A 55 10.68 -4.41 -7.77
CA TYR A 55 10.90 -3.96 -6.40
C TYR A 55 10.95 -5.14 -5.43
N ARG A 56 10.05 -6.12 -5.56
CA ARG A 56 10.08 -7.36 -4.78
C ARG A 56 11.43 -8.08 -4.90
N ALA A 57 11.97 -8.17 -6.10
CA ALA A 57 13.28 -8.78 -6.33
C ALA A 57 14.40 -8.03 -5.59
N ARG A 58 14.38 -6.69 -5.59
CA ARG A 58 15.34 -5.88 -4.81
C ARG A 58 15.21 -6.09 -3.31
N ILE A 59 13.97 -6.17 -2.79
CA ILE A 59 13.72 -6.43 -1.37
C ILE A 59 14.28 -7.80 -0.97
N LEU A 60 13.96 -8.86 -1.72
CA LEU A 60 14.43 -10.21 -1.44
C LEU A 60 15.96 -10.32 -1.50
N ALA A 61 16.61 -9.59 -2.41
CA ALA A 61 18.07 -9.51 -2.47
C ALA A 61 18.70 -8.79 -1.27
N ALA A 62 17.94 -7.92 -0.58
CA ALA A 62 18.38 -7.22 0.62
C ALA A 62 18.08 -7.98 1.93
N VAL A 63 17.33 -9.09 1.87
CA VAL A 63 17.06 -9.93 3.05
C VAL A 63 18.34 -10.67 3.46
N PRO A 64 18.81 -10.54 4.72
CA PRO A 64 19.99 -11.25 5.20
C PRO A 64 19.85 -12.77 5.10
N ALA A 65 20.98 -13.45 4.88
CA ALA A 65 21.00 -14.91 4.84
C ALA A 65 20.47 -15.50 6.16
N GLY A 66 19.57 -16.48 6.06
CA GLY A 66 18.94 -17.15 7.21
C GLY A 66 17.65 -16.48 7.69
N HIS A 67 17.34 -15.25 7.28
CA HIS A 67 16.04 -14.65 7.54
C HIS A 67 14.97 -15.27 6.64
N ARG A 68 13.75 -15.39 7.16
CA ARG A 68 12.54 -15.76 6.38
C ARG A 68 11.62 -14.56 6.39
N PHE A 69 11.46 -13.94 5.22
CA PHE A 69 10.67 -12.72 5.07
C PHE A 69 9.93 -12.71 3.73
N GLU A 70 8.62 -12.55 3.76
CA GLU A 70 7.76 -12.44 2.58
C GLU A 70 7.29 -10.98 2.40
N PRO A 71 7.81 -10.25 1.41
CA PRO A 71 7.25 -8.96 1.03
C PRO A 71 5.93 -9.16 0.24
N LEU A 72 4.83 -8.71 0.84
CA LEU A 72 3.49 -8.68 0.29
C LEU A 72 3.30 -7.36 -0.47
N MET A 73 3.42 -7.41 -1.80
CA MET A 73 3.52 -6.19 -2.61
C MET A 73 2.17 -5.50 -2.77
N THR A 74 2.21 -4.17 -2.87
CA THR A 74 1.04 -3.35 -3.20
C THR A 74 1.34 -2.46 -4.40
N LEU A 75 0.28 -1.97 -5.05
CA LEU A 75 0.40 -0.94 -6.08
C LEU A 75 -0.12 0.41 -5.55
N TYR A 76 0.53 1.48 -5.98
CA TYR A 76 0.11 2.85 -5.72
C TYR A 76 -1.10 3.16 -6.60
N LEU A 77 -2.24 3.48 -5.99
CA LEU A 77 -3.45 3.84 -6.74
C LEU A 77 -3.30 5.22 -7.38
N THR A 78 -3.60 5.31 -8.68
CA THR A 78 -3.63 6.56 -9.44
C THR A 78 -4.90 6.63 -10.30
N GLU A 79 -5.24 7.82 -10.80
CA GLU A 79 -6.34 8.02 -11.76
C GLU A 79 -6.10 7.32 -13.11
N LYS A 80 -4.90 6.78 -13.35
CA LYS A 80 -4.52 6.07 -14.58
C LYS A 80 -4.24 4.58 -14.33
N THR A 81 -4.52 4.08 -13.13
CA THR A 81 -4.27 2.67 -12.81
C THR A 81 -5.14 1.80 -13.72
N ASP A 82 -4.49 0.86 -14.40
CA ASP A 82 -5.13 -0.07 -15.32
C ASP A 82 -5.78 -1.22 -14.54
N PRO A 83 -7.12 -1.39 -14.60
CA PRO A 83 -7.81 -2.50 -13.93
C PRO A 83 -7.32 -3.88 -14.37
N ASP A 84 -6.90 -4.04 -15.63
CA ASP A 84 -6.47 -5.33 -16.16
C ASP A 84 -5.08 -5.72 -15.63
N ASP A 85 -4.15 -4.77 -15.51
CA ASP A 85 -2.86 -5.01 -14.85
C ASP A 85 -3.06 -5.40 -13.37
N VAL A 86 -3.97 -4.71 -12.66
CA VAL A 86 -4.30 -5.01 -11.26
C VAL A 86 -4.86 -6.41 -11.09
N GLU A 87 -5.81 -6.81 -11.93
CA GLU A 87 -6.39 -8.16 -11.87
C GLU A 87 -5.35 -9.24 -12.18
N ASN A 88 -4.48 -9.02 -13.17
CA ASN A 88 -3.38 -9.94 -13.48
C ASN A 88 -2.38 -10.05 -12.30
N GLY A 89 -2.07 -8.93 -11.65
CA GLY A 89 -1.25 -8.88 -10.44
C GLY A 89 -1.85 -9.66 -9.28
N ALA A 90 -3.16 -9.53 -9.06
CA ALA A 90 -3.88 -10.28 -8.03
C ALA A 90 -3.91 -11.79 -8.34
N LYS A 91 -4.28 -12.18 -9.57
CA LYS A 91 -4.34 -13.59 -10.01
C LYS A 91 -2.99 -14.29 -9.93
N SER A 92 -1.89 -13.59 -10.23
CA SER A 92 -0.54 -14.15 -10.09
C SER A 92 -0.08 -14.28 -8.64
N GLY A 93 -0.81 -13.67 -7.70
CA GLY A 93 -0.46 -13.61 -6.28
C GLY A 93 0.62 -12.58 -5.94
N LEU A 94 1.11 -11.80 -6.92
CA LEU A 94 2.13 -10.77 -6.70
C LEU A 94 1.57 -9.57 -5.92
N VAL A 95 0.41 -9.06 -6.34
CA VAL A 95 -0.21 -7.87 -5.76
C VAL A 95 -1.23 -8.30 -4.72
N LYS A 96 -1.08 -7.84 -3.48
CA LYS A 96 -1.96 -8.16 -2.36
C LYS A 96 -2.99 -7.08 -2.05
N ALA A 97 -2.74 -5.85 -2.48
CA ALA A 97 -3.65 -4.72 -2.32
C ALA A 97 -3.24 -3.54 -3.21
N LEU A 98 -4.13 -2.57 -3.37
CA LEU A 98 -3.76 -1.22 -3.80
C LEU A 98 -3.74 -0.27 -2.59
N LYS A 99 -2.87 0.73 -2.63
CA LYS A 99 -2.79 1.78 -1.61
C LYS A 99 -3.21 3.13 -2.18
N LEU A 100 -4.28 3.69 -1.62
CA LEU A 100 -4.76 5.04 -1.86
C LEU A 100 -3.97 6.05 -1.02
N TYR A 101 -3.44 7.06 -1.70
CA TYR A 101 -2.93 8.30 -1.10
C TYR A 101 -3.65 9.49 -1.73
N PRO A 102 -4.36 10.31 -0.93
CA PRO A 102 -4.84 11.61 -1.39
C PRO A 102 -3.66 12.50 -1.80
N ALA A 103 -3.80 13.20 -2.93
CA ALA A 103 -2.70 13.94 -3.53
C ALA A 103 -2.14 15.02 -2.58
N GLY A 104 -0.87 14.89 -2.18
CA GLY A 104 -0.21 15.85 -1.29
C GLY A 104 -0.44 15.64 0.21
N ALA A 105 -1.14 14.56 0.62
CA ALA A 105 -1.39 14.28 2.04
C ALA A 105 -0.13 13.89 2.83
N THR A 106 0.84 13.24 2.16
CA THR A 106 2.00 12.67 2.84
C THR A 106 3.23 12.56 1.94
N THR A 107 4.33 12.00 2.45
CA THR A 107 5.58 11.79 1.73
C THR A 107 5.36 11.03 0.41
N ASN A 108 5.87 11.59 -0.69
CA ASN A 108 5.77 11.08 -2.06
C ASN A 108 4.34 10.90 -2.59
N SER A 109 3.38 11.67 -2.07
CA SER A 109 1.98 11.59 -2.49
C SER A 109 1.59 12.58 -3.60
N GLN A 110 2.53 13.26 -4.25
CA GLN A 110 2.22 14.26 -5.29
C GLN A 110 1.54 13.63 -6.52
N SER A 111 1.81 12.35 -6.78
CA SER A 111 1.13 11.52 -7.80
C SER A 111 -0.13 10.82 -7.27
N GLY A 112 -0.59 11.19 -6.08
CA GLY A 112 -1.81 10.68 -5.44
C GLY A 112 -3.09 11.01 -6.21
N VAL A 113 -4.18 10.42 -5.74
CA VAL A 113 -5.51 10.60 -6.30
C VAL A 113 -6.03 11.97 -5.90
N LYS A 114 -6.45 12.78 -6.87
CA LYS A 114 -7.07 14.09 -6.62
C LYS A 114 -8.59 13.96 -6.57
N ASP A 115 -9.12 13.12 -7.44
CA ASP A 115 -10.54 12.82 -7.53
C ASP A 115 -10.74 11.31 -7.46
N ILE A 116 -11.32 10.84 -6.36
CA ILE A 116 -11.52 9.41 -6.11
C ILE A 116 -12.48 8.78 -7.12
N GLU A 117 -13.41 9.55 -7.69
CA GLU A 117 -14.39 9.02 -8.63
C GLU A 117 -13.74 8.52 -9.92
N LYS A 118 -12.61 9.13 -10.32
CA LYS A 118 -11.83 8.67 -11.47
C LYS A 118 -11.15 7.32 -11.25
N THR A 119 -11.05 6.87 -10.00
CA THR A 119 -10.50 5.56 -9.65
C THR A 119 -11.59 4.49 -9.52
N TYR A 120 -12.87 4.85 -9.63
CA TYR A 120 -13.97 3.90 -9.51
C TYR A 120 -13.89 2.71 -10.47
N PRO A 121 -13.45 2.84 -11.75
CA PRO A 121 -13.32 1.66 -12.61
C PRO A 121 -12.37 0.59 -12.06
N VAL A 122 -11.23 0.99 -11.48
CA VAL A 122 -10.30 0.03 -10.86
C VAL A 122 -10.80 -0.46 -9.50
N ILE A 123 -11.45 0.40 -8.71
CA ILE A 123 -12.02 -0.01 -7.41
C ILE A 123 -13.18 -1.01 -7.60
N GLU A 124 -14.00 -0.83 -8.63
CA GLU A 124 -15.04 -1.80 -9.00
C GLU A 124 -14.43 -3.16 -9.32
N ARG A 125 -13.40 -3.20 -10.18
CA ARG A 125 -12.65 -4.43 -10.47
C ARG A 125 -12.07 -5.06 -9.21
N MET A 126 -11.48 -4.26 -8.31
CA MET A 126 -10.94 -4.74 -7.03
C MET A 126 -12.02 -5.38 -6.17
N SER A 127 -13.21 -4.77 -6.09
CA SER A 127 -14.36 -5.31 -5.36
C SER A 127 -14.83 -6.65 -5.95
N GLU A 128 -14.83 -6.80 -7.28
CA GLU A 128 -15.24 -8.05 -7.95
C GLU A 128 -14.28 -9.21 -7.67
N ILE A 129 -12.98 -8.93 -7.61
CA ILE A 129 -11.93 -9.95 -7.40
C ILE A 129 -11.53 -10.11 -5.93
N GLY A 130 -12.12 -9.35 -5.01
CA GLY A 130 -11.80 -9.38 -3.58
C GLY A 130 -10.41 -8.85 -3.25
N LEU A 131 -9.89 -7.88 -4.00
CA LEU A 131 -8.59 -7.26 -3.74
C LEU A 131 -8.73 -6.06 -2.78
N PRO A 132 -8.08 -6.06 -1.62
CA PRO A 132 -8.20 -4.97 -0.65
C PRO A 132 -7.73 -3.61 -1.16
N LEU A 133 -8.47 -2.57 -0.76
CA LEU A 133 -8.04 -1.18 -0.86
C LEU A 133 -7.52 -0.70 0.51
N LEU A 134 -6.23 -0.38 0.58
CA LEU A 134 -5.60 0.24 1.74
C LEU A 134 -5.69 1.76 1.58
N VAL A 135 -5.92 2.49 2.67
CA VAL A 135 -6.22 3.93 2.60
C VAL A 135 -5.33 4.73 3.55
N HIS A 136 -4.71 5.80 3.04
CA HIS A 136 -4.24 6.91 3.86
C HIS A 136 -5.39 7.91 3.98
N GLY A 137 -6.10 7.89 5.11
CA GLY A 137 -7.41 8.51 5.24
C GLY A 137 -7.37 9.96 5.72
N GLU A 138 -6.75 10.87 4.99
CA GLU A 138 -6.73 12.30 5.33
C GLU A 138 -7.08 13.16 4.13
N VAL A 139 -7.92 14.19 4.31
CA VAL A 139 -8.09 15.22 3.27
C VAL A 139 -6.90 16.19 3.26
N THR A 140 -6.68 16.83 2.12
CA THR A 140 -5.60 17.81 1.92
C THR A 140 -6.11 19.23 1.73
N ASP A 141 -7.38 19.46 2.06
CA ASP A 141 -8.03 20.77 1.99
C ASP A 141 -7.27 21.76 2.90
N PRO A 142 -6.77 22.90 2.37
CA PRO A 142 -6.04 23.87 3.17
C PRO A 142 -6.91 24.58 4.22
N ASP A 143 -8.24 24.54 4.07
CA ASP A 143 -9.18 25.14 5.01
C ASP A 143 -9.56 24.18 6.16
N VAL A 144 -9.09 22.94 6.12
CA VAL A 144 -9.30 21.93 7.17
C VAL A 144 -8.06 21.83 8.06
N ASP A 145 -8.26 22.01 9.37
CA ASP A 145 -7.22 21.84 10.36
C ASP A 145 -6.61 20.43 10.30
N ILE A 146 -5.30 20.32 10.50
CA ILE A 146 -4.58 19.05 10.39
C ILE A 146 -5.15 17.95 11.30
N PHE A 147 -5.67 18.31 12.48
CA PHE A 147 -6.26 17.36 13.43
C PHE A 147 -7.65 16.89 13.00
N ASP A 148 -8.33 17.61 12.10
CA ASP A 148 -9.67 17.28 11.60
C ASP A 148 -9.64 16.53 10.26
N ARG A 149 -8.47 16.45 9.60
CA ARG A 149 -8.34 15.88 8.24
C ARG A 149 -8.84 14.45 8.12
N GLU A 150 -8.57 13.62 9.14
CA GLU A 150 -9.03 12.23 9.15
C GLU A 150 -10.54 12.12 9.33
N ALA A 151 -11.11 12.85 10.29
CA ALA A 151 -12.55 12.87 10.53
C ALA A 151 -13.32 13.33 9.27
N VAL A 152 -12.82 14.39 8.62
CA VAL A 152 -13.40 14.89 7.36
C VAL A 152 -13.25 13.88 6.22
N PHE A 153 -12.14 13.13 6.15
CA PHE A 153 -11.98 12.06 5.15
C PHE A 153 -13.01 10.95 5.35
N ILE A 154 -13.28 10.56 6.59
CA ILE A 154 -14.28 9.53 6.90
C ILE A 154 -15.65 9.92 6.33
N GLU A 155 -16.07 11.16 6.59
CA GLU A 155 -17.37 11.67 6.15
C GLU A 155 -17.46 11.87 4.64
N LYS A 156 -16.45 12.51 4.05
CA LYS A 156 -16.50 12.94 2.64
C LYS A 156 -16.08 11.86 1.64
N VAL A 157 -15.28 10.88 2.07
CA VAL A 157 -14.65 9.91 1.15
C VAL A 157 -14.94 8.48 1.57
N LEU A 158 -14.54 8.06 2.78
CA LEU A 158 -14.62 6.66 3.17
C LEU A 158 -16.06 6.14 3.26
N HIS A 159 -16.95 6.92 3.87
CA HIS A 159 -18.35 6.52 4.03
C HIS A 159 -19.07 6.39 2.67
N PRO A 160 -19.03 7.39 1.77
CA PRO A 160 -19.57 7.24 0.42
C PRO A 160 -18.95 6.09 -0.39
N LEU A 161 -17.63 5.89 -0.27
CA LEU A 161 -16.93 4.82 -0.98
C LEU A 161 -17.45 3.44 -0.57
N ARG A 162 -17.60 3.19 0.74
CA ARG A 162 -18.13 1.93 1.27
C ARG A 162 -19.61 1.72 0.95
N GLN A 163 -20.41 2.78 0.84
CA GLN A 163 -21.80 2.68 0.37
C GLN A 163 -21.85 2.26 -1.10
N ARG A 164 -20.94 2.77 -1.93
CA ARG A 164 -20.87 2.47 -3.36
C ARG A 164 -20.32 1.08 -3.64
N PHE A 165 -19.29 0.66 -2.92
CA PHE A 165 -18.63 -0.64 -3.07
C PHE A 165 -18.71 -1.43 -1.75
N PRO A 166 -19.89 -1.95 -1.38
CA PRO A 166 -20.10 -2.60 -0.09
C PRO A 166 -19.37 -3.94 0.08
N ALA A 167 -18.89 -4.53 -1.02
CA ALA A 167 -18.14 -5.80 -1.03
C ALA A 167 -16.61 -5.60 -1.08
N LEU A 168 -16.13 -4.35 -1.12
CA LEU A 168 -14.71 -4.00 -1.06
C LEU A 168 -14.15 -4.06 0.36
#